data_AF-A0A971KCC7-F1
#
_entry.id   AF-A0A971KCC7-F1
#
_cell.length_a   1.000
_cell.length_b   1.000
_cell.length_c   1.000
_cell.angle_alpha   90.00
_cell.angle_beta   90.00
_cell.angle_gamma   90.00
#
_symmetry.space_group_name_H-M   'P 1'
#
loop_
_entity.id
_entity.type
_entity.pdbx_description
1 polymer ?
#
loop_
_entity_poly.entity_id
_entity_poly.type
_entity_poly.pdbx_seq_one_letter_code
_entity_poly.pdbx_strand_id
1 'polypeptide(L)'
;MPAEAVDAPWAELVFEGPALDAEVYLNGVCVGEHLNAFYPCRLNVAGRLRAGVNILAVILDAGLHGVGERSASEYLPGRDDAPLHKRMWLRKPQYQFAWDWSPRLVNVGIFRPARLECQPRIDQVSAIPRLSADHTSAELQVRVHLVNPPPSPTAC
;
A
#
# COMPACT_ATOMS: atom_id res chain seq x y z
N MET A 1 -12.34 5.87 -19.18
CA MET A 1 -12.87 4.78 -18.34
C MET A 1 -14.07 4.18 -19.02
N PRO A 2 -14.12 2.85 -19.16
CA PRO A 2 -15.29 2.15 -19.68
C PRO A 2 -16.50 2.38 -18.76
N ALA A 3 -17.72 2.37 -19.31
CA ALA A 3 -18.94 2.58 -18.54
C ALA A 3 -19.12 1.54 -17.42
N GLU A 4 -18.73 0.29 -17.68
CA GLU A 4 -18.81 -0.82 -16.70
C GLU A 4 -18.00 -0.56 -15.42
N ALA A 5 -16.93 0.23 -15.49
CA ALA A 5 -16.11 0.57 -14.32
C ALA A 5 -16.73 1.70 -13.48
N VAL A 6 -17.59 2.53 -14.07
CA VAL A 6 -18.26 3.63 -13.38
C VAL A 6 -19.34 3.11 -12.44
N ASP A 7 -20.11 2.12 -12.93
CA ASP A 7 -21.21 1.51 -12.19
C ASP A 7 -20.80 0.25 -11.41
N ALA A 8 -19.50 -0.05 -11.36
CA ALA A 8 -18.99 -1.19 -10.64
C ALA A 8 -19.31 -1.07 -9.14
N PRO A 9 -19.88 -2.10 -8.49
CA PRO A 9 -20.17 -2.08 -7.05
C PRO A 9 -18.89 -1.98 -6.21
N TRP A 10 -17.75 -2.38 -6.79
CA TRP A 10 -16.43 -2.27 -6.19
C TRP A 10 -15.48 -1.66 -7.21
N ALA A 11 -14.71 -0.66 -6.80
CA ALA A 11 -13.63 -0.08 -7.59
C ALA A 11 -12.54 0.42 -6.65
N GLU A 12 -11.31 -0.07 -6.82
CA GLU A 12 -10.15 0.35 -6.03
C GLU A 12 -9.03 0.89 -6.93
N LEU A 13 -8.50 2.05 -6.59
CA LEU A 13 -7.19 2.48 -7.10
C LEU A 13 -6.11 1.77 -6.29
N VAL A 14 -5.24 1.05 -6.98
CA VAL A 14 -4.18 0.25 -6.38
C VAL A 14 -2.83 0.76 -6.86
N PHE A 15 -1.99 1.20 -5.93
CA PHE A 15 -0.58 1.51 -6.15
C PHE A 15 0.25 0.47 -5.43
N GLU A 16 1.03 -0.35 -6.14
CA GLU A 16 1.81 -1.43 -5.52
C GLU A 16 3.07 -0.96 -4.78
N GLY A 17 3.49 0.27 -5.04
CA GLY A 17 4.69 0.87 -4.47
C GLY A 17 4.70 2.38 -4.61
N PRO A 18 3.83 3.11 -3.90
CA PRO A 18 4.01 4.54 -3.69
C PRO A 18 5.08 4.77 -2.61
N ALA A 19 6.12 5.55 -2.91
CA ALA A 19 7.20 5.85 -1.96
C ALA A 19 7.31 7.38 -1.72
N LEU A 20 7.10 7.89 -0.50
CA LEU A 20 6.55 7.22 0.70
C LEU A 20 5.24 7.86 1.12
N ASP A 21 5.26 9.18 1.28
CA ASP A 21 4.14 9.96 1.78
C ASP A 21 3.29 10.39 0.60
N ALA A 22 2.24 9.63 0.34
CA ALA A 22 1.42 9.73 -0.85
C ALA A 22 0.03 10.25 -0.52
N GLU A 23 -0.37 11.37 -1.11
CA GLU A 23 -1.75 11.83 -1.14
C GLU A 23 -2.33 11.63 -2.54
N VAL A 24 -3.47 10.97 -2.64
CA VAL A 24 -4.09 10.62 -3.92
C VAL A 24 -5.38 11.41 -4.11
N TYR A 25 -5.49 12.08 -5.26
CA TYR A 25 -6.64 12.87 -5.66
C TYR A 25 -7.24 12.30 -6.94
N LEU A 26 -8.55 12.03 -6.93
CA LEU A 26 -9.32 11.63 -8.10
C LEU A 26 -10.30 12.75 -8.43
N ASN A 27 -10.23 13.26 -9.66
CA ASN A 27 -11.13 14.30 -10.17
C ASN A 27 -11.16 15.56 -9.29
N GLY A 28 -10.02 15.90 -8.67
CA GLY A 28 -9.86 17.05 -7.78
C GLY A 28 -10.24 16.80 -6.32
N VAL A 29 -10.67 15.58 -5.96
CA VAL A 29 -11.08 15.21 -4.60
C VAL A 29 -10.05 14.25 -4.00
N CYS A 30 -9.60 14.51 -2.77
CA CYS A 30 -8.73 13.57 -2.04
C CYS A 30 -9.47 12.25 -1.79
N VAL A 31 -8.86 11.15 -2.23
CA VAL A 31 -9.40 9.78 -2.07
C VAL A 31 -8.63 8.95 -1.05
N GLY A 32 -7.47 9.41 -0.60
CA GLY A 32 -6.77 8.83 0.55
C GLY A 32 -5.29 9.15 0.59
N GLU A 33 -4.67 8.71 1.68
CA GLU A 33 -3.27 8.94 2.00
C GLU A 33 -2.56 7.60 2.27
N HIS A 34 -1.24 7.56 2.11
CA HIS A 34 -0.45 6.37 2.36
C HIS A 34 0.97 6.72 2.82
N LEU A 35 1.47 6.05 3.86
CA LEU A 35 2.74 6.37 4.53
C LEU A 35 3.68 5.15 4.65
N ASN A 36 3.60 4.16 3.74
CA ASN A 36 4.36 2.91 3.87
C ASN A 36 4.81 2.27 2.54
N ALA A 37 6.06 2.50 2.15
CA ALA A 37 6.61 2.02 0.87
C ALA A 37 6.75 0.49 0.76
N PHE A 38 6.45 -0.27 1.83
CA PHE A 38 6.49 -1.73 1.82
C PHE A 38 5.15 -2.38 1.51
N TYR A 39 4.05 -1.64 1.58
CA TYR A 39 2.70 -2.15 1.36
C TYR A 39 2.06 -1.47 0.15
N PRO A 40 1.15 -2.15 -0.56
CA PRO A 40 0.34 -1.50 -1.56
C PRO A 40 -0.61 -0.48 -0.92
N CYS A 41 -0.82 0.64 -1.59
CA CYS A 41 -1.92 1.56 -1.29
C CYS A 41 -3.15 1.13 -2.09
N ARG A 42 -4.25 0.82 -1.40
CA ARG A 42 -5.54 0.49 -2.01
C ARG A 42 -6.59 1.48 -1.51
N LEU A 43 -7.24 2.18 -2.44
CA LEU A 43 -8.20 3.23 -2.14
C LEU A 43 -9.53 2.93 -2.83
N ASN A 44 -10.61 2.79 -2.05
CA ASN A 44 -11.95 2.60 -2.61
C ASN A 44 -12.42 3.89 -3.31
N VAL A 45 -12.71 3.77 -4.60
CA VAL A 45 -13.17 4.84 -5.48
C VAL A 45 -14.51 4.52 -6.15
N ALA A 46 -15.22 3.49 -5.68
CA ALA A 46 -16.57 3.17 -6.15
C ALA A 46 -17.48 4.40 -6.04
N GLY A 47 -18.24 4.67 -7.10
CA GLY A 47 -19.11 5.85 -7.20
C GLY A 47 -18.38 7.20 -7.37
N ARG A 48 -17.04 7.23 -7.46
CA ARG A 48 -16.25 8.47 -7.67
C ARG A 48 -15.68 8.61 -9.09
N LEU A 49 -15.79 7.54 -9.89
CA LEU A 49 -15.37 7.51 -11.29
C LEU A 49 -16.40 8.22 -12.18
N ARG A 50 -15.91 8.83 -13.26
CA ARG A 50 -16.73 9.47 -14.30
C ARG A 50 -16.67 8.66 -15.59
N ALA A 51 -17.74 8.66 -16.37
CA ALA A 51 -17.69 8.15 -17.74
C ALA A 51 -16.67 8.96 -18.56
N GLY A 52 -15.86 8.28 -19.38
CA GLY A 52 -14.81 8.95 -20.15
C GLY A 52 -13.58 9.29 -19.31
N VAL A 53 -13.13 10.56 -19.35
CA VAL A 53 -11.84 10.97 -18.77
C VAL A 53 -11.96 11.16 -17.25
N ASN A 54 -11.00 10.59 -16.52
CA ASN A 54 -10.78 10.84 -15.10
C ASN A 54 -9.39 11.41 -14.93
N ILE A 55 -9.24 12.36 -14.00
CA ILE A 55 -7.95 12.96 -13.68
C ILE A 55 -7.47 12.38 -12.36
N LEU A 56 -6.30 11.78 -12.38
CA LEU A 56 -5.62 11.27 -11.19
C LEU A 56 -4.40 12.14 -10.91
N ALA A 57 -4.33 12.70 -9.71
CA ALA A 57 -3.16 13.41 -9.22
C ALA A 57 -2.64 12.70 -7.97
N VAL A 58 -1.33 12.55 -7.86
CA VAL A 58 -0.66 11.93 -6.71
C VAL A 58 0.44 12.87 -6.26
N ILE A 59 0.32 13.36 -5.03
CA ILE A 59 1.37 14.14 -4.37
C ILE A 59 2.25 13.14 -3.65
N LEU A 60 3.57 13.27 -3.78
CA LEU A 60 4.55 12.39 -3.16
C LEU A 60 5.62 13.19 -2.46
N ASP A 61 5.81 12.93 -1.16
CA ASP A 61 6.96 13.38 -0.39
C ASP A 61 7.88 12.20 -0.02
N ALA A 62 9.17 12.49 0.11
CA ALA A 62 10.19 11.52 0.52
C ALA A 62 10.02 11.05 1.99
N GLY A 63 9.22 11.77 2.78
CA GLY A 63 8.85 11.54 4.17
C GLY A 63 9.61 12.43 5.16
N LEU A 64 10.73 13.04 4.76
CA LEU A 64 11.56 13.85 5.66
C LEU A 64 10.87 15.12 6.15
N HIS A 65 9.98 15.69 5.33
CA HIS A 65 9.18 16.85 5.73
C HIS A 65 8.23 16.48 6.89
N GLY A 66 7.47 15.39 6.76
CA GLY A 66 6.51 14.95 7.78
C GLY A 66 7.13 14.53 9.11
N VAL A 67 8.43 14.19 9.13
CA VAL A 67 9.16 13.83 10.36
C VAL A 67 10.15 14.91 10.80
N GLY A 68 10.12 16.08 10.16
CA GLY A 68 11.04 17.20 10.38
C GLY A 68 11.13 17.65 11.84
N GLU A 69 10.03 17.60 12.57
CA GLU A 69 9.98 18.01 14.00
C GLU A 69 10.23 16.86 14.99
N ARG A 70 10.33 15.60 14.51
CA ARG A 70 10.53 14.46 15.41
C ARG A 70 11.97 14.38 15.90
N SER A 71 12.17 14.09 17.18
CA SER A 71 13.52 13.91 17.72
C SER A 71 14.23 12.72 17.07
N ALA A 72 15.54 12.88 16.80
CA ALA A 72 16.42 11.81 16.39
C ALA A 72 17.43 11.42 17.49
N SER A 73 17.46 12.15 18.62
CA SER A 73 18.52 12.07 19.62
C SER A 73 18.65 10.71 20.29
N GLU A 74 17.53 10.01 20.47
CA GLU A 74 17.50 8.66 21.06
C GLU A 74 18.12 7.60 20.14
N TYR A 75 17.93 7.75 18.83
CA TYR A 75 18.35 6.75 17.84
C TYR A 75 19.71 7.07 17.21
N LEU A 76 20.09 8.35 17.17
CA LEU A 76 21.33 8.84 16.57
C LEU A 76 22.01 9.85 17.54
N PRO A 77 22.41 9.41 18.74
CA PRO A 77 23.02 10.30 19.72
C PRO A 77 24.34 10.88 19.19
N GLY A 78 24.52 12.19 19.35
CA GLY A 78 25.78 12.88 19.01
C GLY A 78 26.09 12.99 17.52
N ARG A 79 25.10 12.82 16.64
CA ARG A 79 25.26 12.98 15.19
C ARG A 79 24.68 14.29 14.68
N ASP A 80 25.53 15.19 14.18
CA ASP A 80 25.10 16.47 13.61
C ASP A 80 24.25 16.32 12.34
N ASP A 81 24.44 15.23 11.61
CA ASP A 81 23.65 14.88 10.42
C ASP A 81 22.34 14.14 10.75
N ALA A 82 22.03 13.87 12.03
CA ALA A 82 20.82 13.14 12.44
C ALA A 82 19.51 13.68 11.82
N PRO A 83 19.31 15.01 11.62
CA PRO A 83 18.13 15.53 10.93
C PRO A 83 17.96 15.03 9.49
N LEU A 84 19.06 14.69 8.81
CA LEU A 84 19.07 14.14 7.45
C LEU A 84 18.75 12.63 7.40
N HIS A 85 18.81 11.95 8.54
CA HIS A 85 18.74 10.49 8.68
C HIS A 85 17.57 10.03 9.57
N LYS A 86 16.46 10.77 9.59
CA LYS A 86 15.23 10.46 10.34
C LYS A 86 14.44 9.23 9.84
N ARG A 87 15.14 8.25 9.25
CA ARG A 87 14.61 7.03 8.63
C ARG A 87 13.89 6.09 9.58
N MET A 88 14.21 6.14 10.87
CA MET A 88 13.56 5.34 11.92
C MET A 88 12.08 5.68 12.08
N TRP A 89 11.68 6.91 11.73
CA TRP A 89 10.28 7.34 11.74
C TRP A 89 9.52 6.97 10.46
N LEU A 90 10.21 6.43 9.45
CA LEU A 90 9.67 6.23 8.10
C LEU A 90 9.59 4.74 7.76
N ARG A 91 8.44 4.31 7.22
CA ARG A 91 8.26 2.96 6.69
C ARG A 91 8.78 2.86 5.24
N LYS A 92 10.09 3.04 5.09
CA LYS A 92 10.80 3.12 3.81
C LYS A 92 12.10 2.30 3.82
N PRO A 93 12.63 1.84 2.68
CA PRO A 93 13.91 1.13 2.64
C PRO A 93 15.03 1.96 3.28
N GLN A 94 15.65 1.42 4.33
CA GLN A 94 16.53 2.18 5.22
C GLN A 94 17.86 2.55 4.57
N TYR A 95 18.32 1.78 3.57
CA TYR A 95 19.56 2.02 2.83
C TYR A 95 19.51 3.32 2.01
N GLN A 96 18.33 3.84 1.68
CA GLN A 96 18.17 5.11 0.95
C GLN A 96 18.71 6.31 1.73
N PHE A 97 18.86 6.15 3.05
CA PHE A 97 19.42 7.16 3.95
C PHE A 97 20.89 6.87 4.27
N ALA A 98 21.65 6.43 3.27
CA ALA A 98 23.03 5.96 3.35
C ALA A 98 23.25 4.67 4.15
N TRP A 99 24.35 4.02 3.81
CA TRP A 99 24.91 2.89 4.53
C TRP A 99 26.44 2.83 4.26
N ASP A 100 27.18 2.00 4.99
CA ASP A 100 28.63 1.82 4.76
C ASP A 100 28.99 1.32 3.35
N TRP A 101 28.02 0.79 2.60
CA TRP A 101 28.13 0.34 1.20
C TRP A 101 27.24 1.10 0.21
N SER A 102 26.52 2.16 0.61
CA SER A 102 25.60 2.90 -0.28
C SER A 102 25.59 4.40 0.00
N PRO A 103 25.62 5.25 -1.04
CA PRO A 103 25.40 6.69 -0.86
C PRO A 103 23.97 6.97 -0.37
N ARG A 104 23.76 8.19 0.13
CA ARG A 104 22.44 8.70 0.49
C ARG A 104 21.66 9.05 -0.78
N LEU A 105 20.62 8.29 -1.09
CA LEU A 105 19.72 8.48 -2.22
C LEU A 105 18.27 8.29 -1.75
N VAL A 106 17.65 9.38 -1.28
CA VAL A 106 16.28 9.37 -0.76
C VAL A 106 15.30 9.50 -1.92
N ASN A 107 14.94 8.38 -2.53
CA ASN A 107 14.08 8.36 -3.71
C ASN A 107 12.63 8.75 -3.37
N VAL A 108 11.94 9.39 -4.31
CA VAL A 108 10.51 9.68 -4.26
C VAL A 108 9.88 9.24 -5.58
N GLY A 109 8.70 8.61 -5.53
CA GLY A 109 8.03 8.18 -6.75
C GLY A 109 7.11 6.97 -6.60
N ILE A 110 6.40 6.66 -7.67
CA ILE A 110 5.63 5.44 -7.86
C ILE A 110 6.54 4.42 -8.52
N PHE A 111 7.12 3.50 -7.75
CA PHE A 111 8.17 2.58 -8.22
C PHE A 111 7.65 1.20 -8.63
N ARG A 112 6.34 0.98 -8.56
CA ARG A 112 5.63 -0.23 -9.01
C ARG A 112 4.30 0.14 -9.68
N PRO A 113 3.64 -0.80 -10.39
CA PRO A 113 2.41 -0.51 -11.13
C PRO A 113 1.31 0.19 -10.31
N ALA A 114 0.56 1.03 -11.00
CA ALA A 114 -0.70 1.60 -10.55
C ALA A 114 -1.83 1.12 -11.46
N ARG A 115 -2.98 0.74 -10.90
CA ARG A 115 -4.12 0.22 -11.67
C ARG A 115 -5.45 0.51 -10.97
N LEU A 116 -6.53 0.31 -11.72
CA LEU A 116 -7.90 0.28 -11.21
C LEU A 116 -8.37 -1.18 -11.17
N GLU A 117 -8.80 -1.67 -10.01
CA GLU A 117 -9.38 -3.00 -9.84
C GLU A 117 -10.90 -2.87 -9.58
N CYS A 118 -11.74 -3.47 -10.43
CA CYS A 118 -13.21 -3.41 -10.30
C CYS A 118 -13.86 -4.79 -10.06
N GLN A 119 -13.09 -5.75 -9.55
CA GLN A 119 -13.53 -7.15 -9.42
C GLN A 119 -13.32 -7.65 -7.98
N PRO A 120 -14.12 -8.64 -7.52
CA PRO A 120 -13.81 -9.41 -6.32
C PRO A 120 -12.41 -10.01 -6.38
N ARG A 121 -11.74 -10.15 -5.24
CA ARG A 121 -10.43 -10.81 -5.19
C ARG A 121 -10.31 -11.80 -4.04
N ILE A 122 -9.48 -12.82 -4.27
CA ILE A 122 -8.86 -13.59 -3.19
C ILE A 122 -7.66 -12.78 -2.72
N ASP A 123 -7.72 -12.30 -1.50
CA ASP A 123 -6.71 -11.41 -0.92
C ASP A 123 -5.61 -12.22 -0.22
N GLN A 124 -6.00 -13.29 0.48
CA GLN A 124 -5.07 -14.19 1.15
C GLN A 124 -5.57 -15.63 1.11
N VAL A 125 -4.65 -16.57 0.85
CA VAL A 125 -4.87 -18.00 1.04
C VAL A 125 -3.86 -18.50 2.05
N SER A 126 -4.32 -19.22 3.07
CA SER A 126 -3.47 -19.81 4.09
C SER A 126 -3.82 -21.28 4.25
N ALA A 127 -2.85 -22.16 4.02
CA ALA A 127 -2.97 -23.59 4.23
C ALA A 127 -2.24 -23.96 5.52
N ILE A 128 -2.98 -24.43 6.51
CA ILE A 128 -2.46 -24.81 7.83
C ILE A 128 -2.48 -26.33 7.93
N PRO A 129 -1.32 -27.01 7.85
CA PRO A 129 -1.26 -28.45 7.95
C PRO A 129 -1.40 -28.92 9.40
N ARG A 130 -2.08 -30.04 9.61
CA ARG A 130 -2.11 -30.83 10.84
C ARG A 130 -1.61 -32.23 10.51
N LEU A 131 -0.43 -32.57 11.03
CA LEU A 131 0.20 -33.85 10.77
C LEU A 131 -0.41 -34.93 11.67
N SER A 132 -0.54 -36.15 11.16
CA SER A 132 -0.81 -37.32 12.00
C SER A 132 0.40 -37.58 12.91
N ALA A 133 0.18 -38.22 14.07
CA ALA A 133 1.23 -38.47 15.05
C ALA A 133 2.38 -39.36 14.53
N ASP A 134 2.09 -40.20 13.54
CA ASP A 134 3.05 -41.06 12.85
C ASP A 134 3.68 -40.38 11.61
N HIS A 135 3.30 -39.13 11.30
CA HIS A 135 3.71 -38.34 10.15
C HIS A 135 3.47 -39.02 8.78
N THR A 136 2.58 -40.01 8.70
CA THR A 136 2.26 -40.68 7.43
C THR A 136 1.14 -39.98 6.65
N SER A 137 0.39 -39.08 7.31
CA SER A 137 -0.69 -38.31 6.70
C SER A 137 -0.77 -36.89 7.26
N ALA A 138 -1.49 -36.00 6.55
CA ALA A 138 -1.73 -34.63 6.99
C ALA A 138 -3.12 -34.17 6.57
N GLU A 139 -3.81 -33.45 7.46
CA GLU A 139 -5.01 -32.69 7.16
C GLU A 139 -4.64 -31.23 6.88
N LEU A 140 -5.09 -30.66 5.76
CA LEU A 140 -4.84 -29.26 5.40
C LEU A 140 -6.08 -28.42 5.67
N GLN A 141 -6.01 -27.54 6.67
CA GLN A 141 -7.02 -26.50 6.86
C GLN A 141 -6.70 -25.32 5.94
N VAL A 142 -7.47 -25.15 4.88
CA VAL A 142 -7.34 -23.99 3.97
C VAL A 142 -8.28 -22.87 4.41
N ARG A 143 -7.73 -21.68 4.60
CA ARG A 143 -8.48 -20.44 4.86
C ARG A 143 -8.29 -19.50 3.68
N VAL A 144 -9.40 -18.98 3.16
CA VAL A 144 -9.42 -18.02 2.05
C VAL A 144 -10.06 -16.73 2.53
N HIS A 145 -9.34 -15.62 2.41
CA HIS A 145 -9.86 -14.29 2.66
C HIS A 145 -10.30 -13.67 1.33
N LEU A 146 -11.60 -13.41 1.20
CA LEU A 146 -12.19 -12.75 0.04
C LEU A 146 -12.44 -11.29 0.35
N VAL A 147 -12.07 -10.41 -0.57
CA VAL A 147 -12.38 -8.97 -0.50
C VAL A 147 -13.34 -8.64 -1.62
N ASN A 148 -14.34 -7.82 -1.29
CA ASN A 148 -15.44 -7.47 -2.19
C ASN A 148 -16.16 -8.70 -2.76
N PRO A 149 -16.55 -9.68 -1.92
CA PRO A 149 -17.22 -10.88 -2.42
C PRO A 149 -18.55 -10.48 -3.08
N PRO A 150 -18.98 -11.19 -4.13
CA PRO A 150 -20.32 -11.01 -4.67
C PRO A 150 -21.35 -11.22 -3.56
N PRO A 151 -22.50 -10.50 -3.62
CA PRO A 151 -23.55 -10.67 -2.63
C PRO A 151 -23.94 -12.15 -2.56
N SER A 152 -24.01 -12.69 -1.35
CA SER A 152 -24.43 -14.08 -1.15
C SER A 152 -25.79 -14.31 -1.80
N PRO A 153 -26.00 -15.42 -2.52
CA PRO A 153 -27.35 -15.79 -2.91
C PRO A 153 -28.16 -15.90 -1.62
N THR A 154 -29.22 -15.09 -1.52
CA THR A 154 -30.13 -15.12 -0.39
C THR A 154 -30.59 -16.56 -0.22
N ALA A 155 -30.39 -17.14 0.97
CA ALA A 155 -30.98 -18.43 1.27
C ALA A 155 -32.50 -18.27 1.14
N CYS A 156 -33.08 -18.88 0.10
CA CYS A 156 -34.51 -19.09 -0.03
C CYS A 156 -34.97 -20.11 1.01
#